data_AF-A0A960L3K3-F1
#
_entry.id   AF-A0A960L3K3-F1
#
_cell.length_a   1.000
_cell.length_b   1.000
_cell.length_c   1.000
_cell.angle_alpha   90.00
_cell.angle_beta   90.00
_cell.angle_gamma   90.00
#
_symmetry.space_group_name_H-M   'P 1'
#
loop_
_entity.id
_entity.type
_entity.pdbx_description
1 polymer ?
#
loop_
_entity_poly.entity_id
_entity_poly.type
_entity_poly.pdbx_seq_one_letter_code
_entity_poly.pdbx_strand_id
1 'polypeptide(L)'
;GHLLADLNPLAPPAAKVPELELEHWGLSEEDLDTLYSSATIPGTMVLKLSEIIDRMRDSYCGSIGVQYMHLDSVERKHWLQRRLEDPSTRRKLTVDEQRRILTKLTDAELFEQFVAKKFIGAKRFSVEGAETLIPLLDEVIEEAAEHGVEEVVIGMAHRGRLNVLANIMDKSPAEIFREFADADSDAEKLRGRGDVKYHLGYSTDRKMSNGESVHLSLCFNPSHLEFVGPVVLGRVRAKQERFGDTARRRAMGLVIHGDAAFAGQGVVQEMLNMSGLAGYATGGTLHLVVNNQIGFTTPPESGRSSQYATDVAKMLQTPIFHVNGEHPEAVAQVIDVAMDYRAEFASDVIIDMYCYRRFG
;
A
#
# COMPACT_ATOMS: atom_id res chain seq x y z
N GLY A 1 1.06 10.09 -17.72
CA GLY A 1 0.12 9.93 -16.60
C GLY A 1 0.84 10.13 -15.30
N HIS A 2 1.34 9.04 -14.69
CA HIS A 2 1.88 9.02 -13.33
C HIS A 2 2.98 10.05 -12.99
N LEU A 3 3.73 10.58 -13.97
CA LEU A 3 4.70 11.67 -13.76
C LEU A 3 4.05 13.06 -13.52
N LEU A 4 2.81 13.25 -13.96
CA LEU A 4 1.99 14.46 -13.74
C LEU A 4 0.96 14.28 -12.61
N ALA A 5 0.83 13.09 -12.04
CA ALA A 5 -0.14 12.82 -11.00
C ALA A 5 0.14 13.63 -9.73
N ASP A 6 -0.92 14.09 -9.07
CA ASP A 6 -0.87 14.84 -7.82
C ASP A 6 -0.65 13.92 -6.62
N LEU A 7 0.57 13.36 -6.56
CA LEU A 7 0.94 12.33 -5.59
C LEU A 7 1.49 12.90 -4.29
N ASN A 8 2.22 14.03 -4.36
CA ASN A 8 2.99 14.52 -3.23
C ASN A 8 2.15 15.45 -2.34
N PRO A 9 1.84 15.09 -1.08
CA PRO A 9 1.07 15.95 -0.20
C PRO A 9 1.81 17.24 0.23
N LEU A 10 3.13 17.33 -0.02
CA LEU A 10 3.96 18.47 0.38
C LEU A 10 4.34 19.39 -0.78
N ALA A 11 4.09 19.01 -2.02
CA ALA A 11 4.51 19.76 -3.19
C ALA A 11 3.53 19.59 -4.35
N PRO A 12 3.29 20.63 -5.17
CA PRO A 12 2.43 20.50 -6.34
C PRO A 12 3.00 19.49 -7.36
N PRO A 13 2.16 18.89 -8.22
CA PRO A 13 2.61 18.02 -9.28
C PRO A 13 3.55 18.75 -10.25
N ALA A 14 4.30 17.97 -11.02
CA ALA A 14 5.15 18.53 -12.07
C ALA A 14 4.32 19.38 -13.03
N ALA A 15 4.81 20.57 -13.37
CA ALA A 15 4.06 21.51 -14.19
C ALA A 15 3.82 21.00 -15.61
N LYS A 16 4.80 20.28 -16.18
CA LYS A 16 4.78 19.78 -17.56
C LYS A 16 5.60 18.50 -17.70
N VAL A 17 5.12 17.63 -18.58
CA VAL A 17 5.87 16.48 -19.12
C VAL A 17 5.78 16.61 -20.64
N PRO A 18 6.89 16.83 -21.37
CA PRO A 18 6.87 17.16 -22.79
C PRO A 18 6.01 16.22 -23.64
N GLU A 19 6.06 14.92 -23.38
CA GLU A 19 5.31 13.90 -24.13
C GLU A 19 3.79 13.97 -23.94
N LEU A 20 3.31 14.75 -22.95
CA LEU A 20 1.89 14.93 -22.63
C LEU A 20 1.35 16.31 -23.06
N GLU A 21 2.20 17.15 -23.65
CA GLU A 21 1.81 18.44 -24.23
C GLU A 21 1.37 18.27 -25.69
N LEU A 22 0.39 19.08 -26.13
CA LEU A 22 -0.17 18.99 -27.50
C LEU A 22 0.89 19.22 -28.57
N GLU A 23 1.77 20.20 -28.33
CA GLU A 23 2.77 20.65 -29.30
C GLU A 23 3.80 19.57 -29.61
N HIS A 24 4.04 18.64 -28.68
CA HIS A 24 4.91 17.48 -28.90
C HIS A 24 4.41 16.57 -30.03
N TRP A 25 3.09 16.52 -30.20
CA TRP A 25 2.41 15.71 -31.21
C TRP A 25 1.97 16.52 -32.44
N GLY A 26 2.42 17.76 -32.56
CA GLY A 26 2.04 18.66 -33.66
C GLY A 26 0.58 19.11 -33.59
N LEU A 27 -0.04 19.03 -32.42
CA LEU A 27 -1.39 19.52 -32.13
C LEU A 27 -1.33 20.89 -31.46
N SER A 28 -2.43 21.62 -31.53
CA SER A 28 -2.59 22.96 -30.97
C SER A 28 -3.93 23.10 -30.23
N GLU A 29 -4.15 24.23 -29.55
CA GLU A 29 -5.43 24.52 -28.91
C GLU A 29 -6.61 24.55 -29.90
N GLU A 30 -6.35 24.86 -31.18
CA GLU A 30 -7.37 24.85 -32.23
C GLU A 30 -7.92 23.43 -32.51
N ASP A 31 -7.14 22.39 -32.18
CA ASP A 31 -7.53 21.00 -32.39
C ASP A 31 -8.42 20.43 -31.28
N LEU A 32 -8.59 21.15 -30.17
CA LEU A 32 -9.30 20.67 -28.97
C LEU A 32 -10.78 20.32 -29.22
N ASP A 33 -11.41 21.01 -30.18
CA ASP A 33 -12.80 20.78 -30.58
C ASP A 33 -12.95 19.76 -31.72
N THR A 34 -11.84 19.26 -32.27
CA THR A 34 -11.84 18.26 -33.35
C THR A 34 -12.20 16.88 -32.82
N LEU A 35 -13.04 16.17 -33.57
CA LEU A 35 -13.47 14.80 -33.24
C LEU A 35 -12.43 13.78 -33.71
N TYR A 36 -12.03 12.90 -32.79
CA TYR A 36 -11.11 11.79 -33.04
C TYR A 36 -11.75 10.46 -32.67
N SER A 37 -11.23 9.37 -33.27
CA SER A 37 -11.57 8.01 -32.85
C SER A 37 -11.06 7.76 -31.43
N SER A 38 -11.97 7.35 -30.54
CA SER A 38 -11.68 6.99 -29.14
C SER A 38 -11.97 5.52 -28.84
N ALA A 39 -11.99 4.66 -29.88
CA ALA A 39 -12.34 3.24 -29.77
C ALA A 39 -11.43 2.42 -28.83
N THR A 40 -10.24 2.91 -28.49
CA THR A 40 -9.34 2.29 -27.50
C THR A 40 -9.67 2.67 -26.06
N ILE A 41 -10.56 3.65 -25.84
CA ILE A 41 -11.02 4.11 -24.53
C ILE A 41 -12.38 3.44 -24.26
N PRO A 42 -12.56 2.75 -23.14
CA PRO A 42 -13.82 2.08 -22.80
C PRO A 42 -15.05 3.00 -22.88
N GLY A 43 -16.14 2.47 -23.46
CA GLY A 43 -17.46 3.11 -23.46
C GLY A 43 -17.67 4.22 -24.51
N THR A 44 -16.71 4.50 -25.39
CA THR A 44 -16.84 5.52 -26.45
C THR A 44 -16.22 5.11 -27.77
N MET A 45 -16.68 5.70 -28.88
CA MET A 45 -16.14 5.45 -30.22
C MET A 45 -15.52 6.69 -30.86
N VAL A 46 -16.08 7.87 -30.58
CA VAL A 46 -15.62 9.17 -31.08
C VAL A 46 -15.80 10.20 -29.96
N LEU A 47 -14.78 11.04 -29.74
CA LEU A 47 -14.79 12.12 -28.75
C LEU A 47 -14.04 13.33 -29.30
N LYS A 48 -14.31 14.52 -28.74
CA LYS A 48 -13.43 15.68 -28.96
C LYS A 48 -12.06 15.41 -28.34
N LEU A 49 -11.00 16.00 -28.91
CA LEU A 49 -9.65 15.88 -28.34
C LEU A 49 -9.60 16.36 -26.89
N SER A 50 -10.28 17.47 -26.56
CA SER A 50 -10.43 17.96 -25.18
C SER A 50 -11.01 16.90 -24.24
N GLU A 51 -12.11 16.25 -24.63
CA GLU A 51 -12.75 15.19 -23.83
C GLU A 51 -11.85 13.95 -23.65
N ILE A 52 -11.05 13.60 -24.68
CA ILE A 52 -10.06 12.52 -24.59
C ILE A 52 -9.00 12.87 -23.54
N ILE A 53 -8.45 14.08 -23.62
CA ILE A 53 -7.41 14.56 -22.70
C ILE A 53 -7.95 14.59 -21.26
N ASP A 54 -9.17 15.09 -21.06
CA ASP A 54 -9.80 15.17 -19.74
C ASP A 54 -9.96 13.76 -19.13
N ARG A 55 -10.43 12.79 -19.91
CA ARG A 55 -10.54 11.39 -19.44
C ARG A 55 -9.19 10.77 -19.07
N MET A 56 -8.15 11.02 -19.87
CA MET A 56 -6.81 10.52 -19.60
C MET A 56 -6.20 11.18 -18.35
N ARG A 57 -6.40 12.49 -18.18
CA ARG A 57 -5.94 13.22 -16.98
C ARG A 57 -6.66 12.74 -15.73
N ASP A 58 -7.97 12.58 -15.81
CA ASP A 58 -8.80 12.08 -14.71
C ASP A 58 -8.41 10.65 -14.29
N SER A 59 -8.03 9.80 -15.25
CA SER A 59 -7.65 8.40 -14.96
C SER A 59 -6.18 8.24 -14.50
N TYR A 60 -5.27 9.12 -14.93
CA TYR A 60 -3.82 8.89 -14.76
C TYR A 60 -3.03 10.05 -14.17
N CYS A 61 -3.64 11.21 -13.93
CA CYS A 61 -2.97 12.43 -13.46
C CYS A 61 -3.66 13.07 -12.23
N GLY A 62 -4.67 12.41 -11.64
CA GLY A 62 -5.27 12.84 -10.37
C GLY A 62 -4.40 12.45 -9.17
N SER A 63 -5.05 12.16 -8.03
CA SER A 63 -4.38 11.68 -6.81
C SER A 63 -3.83 10.25 -6.90
N ILE A 64 -4.02 9.60 -8.06
CA ILE A 64 -3.55 8.24 -8.37
C ILE A 64 -2.69 8.32 -9.64
N GLY A 65 -1.48 7.75 -9.56
CA GLY A 65 -0.59 7.52 -10.68
C GLY A 65 -0.34 6.03 -10.83
N VAL A 66 -0.50 5.48 -12.04
CA VAL A 66 -0.36 4.03 -12.26
C VAL A 66 0.79 3.74 -13.22
N GLN A 67 1.65 2.78 -12.87
CA GLN A 67 2.65 2.20 -13.74
C GLN A 67 2.28 0.74 -14.03
N TYR A 68 1.82 0.48 -15.25
CA TYR A 68 1.46 -0.87 -15.70
C TYR A 68 1.79 -1.15 -17.18
N MET A 69 2.15 -0.13 -17.96
CA MET A 69 2.47 -0.33 -19.38
C MET A 69 3.78 -1.10 -19.61
N HIS A 70 4.63 -1.22 -18.57
CA HIS A 70 5.83 -2.07 -18.58
C HIS A 70 5.51 -3.58 -18.51
N LEU A 71 4.24 -3.94 -18.28
CA LEU A 71 3.81 -5.34 -18.32
C LEU A 71 3.85 -5.87 -19.77
N ASP A 72 4.49 -7.02 -19.98
CA ASP A 72 4.54 -7.74 -21.25
C ASP A 72 3.16 -8.31 -21.63
N SER A 73 2.40 -8.80 -20.64
CA SER A 73 1.07 -9.38 -20.87
C SER A 73 0.07 -8.32 -21.34
N VAL A 74 -0.39 -8.47 -22.58
CA VAL A 74 -1.45 -7.63 -23.17
C VAL A 74 -2.77 -7.79 -22.42
N GLU A 75 -3.09 -9.01 -21.98
CA GLU A 75 -4.29 -9.30 -21.19
C GLU A 75 -4.31 -8.49 -19.89
N ARG A 76 -3.21 -8.51 -19.12
CA ARG A 76 -3.08 -7.75 -17.87
C ARG A 76 -3.16 -6.25 -18.11
N LYS A 77 -2.55 -5.75 -19.20
CA LYS A 77 -2.65 -4.35 -19.61
C LYS A 77 -4.09 -3.95 -19.92
N HIS A 78 -4.80 -4.71 -20.76
CA HIS A 78 -6.20 -4.42 -21.09
C HIS A 78 -7.14 -4.58 -19.89
N TRP A 79 -6.85 -5.49 -18.96
CA TRP A 79 -7.60 -5.62 -17.72
C TRP A 79 -7.46 -4.34 -16.87
N LEU A 80 -6.23 -3.88 -16.64
CA LEU A 80 -5.96 -2.66 -15.89
C LEU A 80 -6.52 -1.42 -16.59
N GLN A 81 -6.32 -1.31 -17.90
CA GLN A 81 -6.84 -0.20 -18.69
C GLN A 81 -8.36 -0.08 -18.54
N ARG A 82 -9.10 -1.19 -18.67
CA ARG A 82 -10.55 -1.18 -18.47
C ARG A 82 -10.94 -0.75 -17.06
N ARG A 83 -10.28 -1.29 -16.03
CA ARG A 83 -10.59 -0.99 -14.62
C ARG A 83 -10.31 0.48 -14.26
N LEU A 84 -9.33 1.12 -14.93
CA LEU A 84 -8.91 2.49 -14.66
C LEU A 84 -9.66 3.54 -15.50
N GLU A 85 -9.88 3.26 -16.78
CA GLU A 85 -10.43 4.24 -17.74
C GLU A 85 -11.96 4.19 -17.85
N ASP A 86 -12.61 3.10 -17.43
CA ASP A 86 -14.08 3.02 -17.43
C ASP A 86 -14.65 3.70 -16.18
N PRO A 87 -15.42 4.80 -16.30
CA PRO A 87 -16.01 5.46 -15.13
C PRO A 87 -16.98 4.57 -14.35
N SER A 88 -17.55 3.54 -14.98
CA SER A 88 -18.44 2.58 -14.33
C SER A 88 -17.71 1.61 -13.41
N THR A 89 -16.40 1.41 -13.61
CA THR A 89 -15.55 0.58 -12.76
C THR A 89 -14.87 1.40 -11.67
N ARG A 90 -15.17 2.69 -11.51
CA ARG A 90 -14.66 3.44 -10.37
C ARG A 90 -15.47 3.13 -9.13
N ARG A 91 -14.77 2.70 -8.07
CA ARG A 91 -15.39 2.46 -6.77
C ARG A 91 -16.09 3.74 -6.30
N LYS A 92 -17.38 3.62 -6.00
CA LYS A 92 -18.18 4.68 -5.39
C LYS A 92 -18.41 4.33 -3.94
N LEU A 93 -17.73 5.06 -3.05
CA LEU A 93 -17.88 4.85 -1.63
C LEU A 93 -19.29 5.25 -1.18
N THR A 94 -19.93 4.36 -0.44
CA THR A 94 -21.14 4.66 0.32
C THR A 94 -20.80 5.60 1.48
N VAL A 95 -21.83 6.28 2.00
CA VAL A 95 -21.67 7.16 3.17
C VAL A 95 -21.12 6.40 4.38
N ASP A 96 -21.48 5.13 4.54
CA ASP A 96 -21.01 4.32 5.67
C ASP A 96 -19.54 3.89 5.50
N GLU A 97 -19.09 3.60 4.28
CA GLU A 97 -17.66 3.40 4.00
C GLU A 97 -16.85 4.68 4.23
N GLN A 98 -17.34 5.84 3.77
CA GLN A 98 -16.70 7.14 4.05
C GLN A 98 -16.60 7.41 5.56
N ARG A 99 -17.66 7.11 6.32
CA ARG A 99 -17.64 7.23 7.79
C ARG A 99 -16.66 6.27 8.43
N ARG A 100 -16.54 5.05 7.93
CA ARG A 100 -15.57 4.05 8.41
C ARG A 100 -14.14 4.55 8.20
N ILE A 101 -13.82 5.02 7.00
CA ILE A 101 -12.52 5.62 6.66
C ILE A 101 -12.19 6.77 7.62
N LEU A 102 -13.13 7.71 7.80
CA LEU A 102 -12.96 8.84 8.73
C LEU A 102 -12.76 8.39 10.18
N THR A 103 -13.50 7.37 10.61
CA THR A 103 -13.37 6.81 11.96
C THR A 103 -11.97 6.23 12.16
N LYS A 104 -11.48 5.43 11.21
CA LYS A 104 -10.13 4.85 11.26
C LYS A 104 -9.02 5.91 11.24
N LEU A 105 -9.17 6.99 10.48
CA LEU A 105 -8.26 8.13 10.53
C LEU A 105 -8.27 8.81 11.90
N THR A 106 -9.46 9.01 12.47
CA THR A 106 -9.63 9.63 13.79
C THR A 106 -8.99 8.77 14.88
N ASP A 107 -9.21 7.45 14.85
CA ASP A 107 -8.63 6.50 15.79
C ASP A 107 -7.09 6.49 15.69
N ALA A 108 -6.56 6.57 14.46
CA ALA A 108 -5.13 6.64 14.21
C ALA A 108 -4.51 7.89 14.84
N GLU A 109 -5.10 9.06 14.60
CA GLU A 109 -4.60 10.34 15.11
C GLU A 109 -4.74 10.42 16.65
N LEU A 110 -5.90 10.06 17.20
CA LEU A 110 -6.15 10.11 18.64
C LEU A 110 -5.19 9.20 19.42
N PHE A 111 -4.89 8.02 18.89
CA PHE A 111 -3.92 7.12 19.50
C PHE A 111 -2.53 7.76 19.60
N GLU A 112 -2.04 8.37 18.51
CA GLU A 112 -0.74 9.04 18.50
C GLU A 112 -0.70 10.24 19.45
N GLN A 113 -1.72 11.09 19.41
CA GLN A 113 -1.82 12.25 20.30
C GLN A 113 -1.84 11.82 21.78
N PHE A 114 -2.54 10.73 22.10
CA PHE A 114 -2.57 10.18 23.46
C PHE A 114 -1.18 9.69 23.89
N VAL A 115 -0.52 8.87 23.08
CA VAL A 115 0.81 8.34 23.39
C VAL A 115 1.82 9.47 23.54
N ALA A 116 1.79 10.47 22.65
CA ALA A 116 2.66 11.64 22.72
C ALA A 116 2.46 12.45 24.00
N LYS A 117 1.21 12.63 24.44
CA LYS A 117 0.86 13.38 25.65
C LYS A 117 1.20 12.63 26.94
N LYS A 118 1.03 11.30 26.97
CA LYS A 118 1.21 10.49 28.18
C LYS A 118 2.64 9.99 28.37
N PHE A 119 3.34 9.66 27.30
CA PHE A 119 4.68 9.07 27.35
C PHE A 119 5.70 10.01 26.70
N ILE A 120 5.88 11.18 27.32
CA ILE A 120 6.77 12.23 26.83
C ILE A 120 8.21 11.69 26.71
N GLY A 121 8.83 11.88 25.54
CA GLY A 121 10.19 11.43 25.26
C GLY A 121 10.33 9.95 24.88
N ALA A 122 9.26 9.16 24.95
CA ALA A 122 9.30 7.78 24.50
C ALA A 122 9.36 7.69 22.97
N LYS A 123 10.30 6.90 22.45
CA LYS A 123 10.35 6.57 21.02
C LYS A 123 9.13 5.70 20.65
N ARG A 124 8.26 6.24 19.80
CA ARG A 124 7.01 5.57 19.36
C ARG A 124 6.95 5.25 17.86
N PHE A 125 7.88 5.80 17.05
CA PHE A 125 7.88 5.69 15.59
C PHE A 125 6.52 6.04 14.97
N SER A 126 6.07 7.25 15.29
CA SER A 126 4.72 7.75 14.99
C SER A 126 4.33 7.58 13.52
N VAL A 127 3.06 7.22 13.32
CA VAL A 127 2.42 7.22 12.00
C VAL A 127 2.03 8.63 11.52
N GLU A 128 2.17 9.67 12.36
CA GLU A 128 1.71 11.02 12.04
C GLU A 128 2.30 11.57 10.72
N GLY A 129 1.40 12.07 9.86
CA GLY A 129 1.64 12.40 8.45
C GLY A 129 1.44 11.23 7.48
N ALA A 130 1.06 10.06 7.97
CA ALA A 130 0.75 8.84 7.21
C ALA A 130 -0.41 8.04 7.83
N GLU A 131 -1.31 8.73 8.54
CA GLU A 131 -2.46 8.18 9.27
C GLU A 131 -3.35 7.31 8.38
N THR A 132 -3.43 7.65 7.09
CA THR A 132 -4.13 6.88 6.03
C THR A 132 -3.64 5.44 5.89
N LEU A 133 -2.47 5.09 6.46
CA LEU A 133 -2.06 3.70 6.61
C LEU A 133 -3.14 2.85 7.31
N ILE A 134 -3.82 3.39 8.31
CA ILE A 134 -4.81 2.64 9.10
C ILE A 134 -6.08 2.31 8.29
N PRO A 135 -6.82 3.28 7.71
CA PRO A 135 -7.94 2.93 6.83
C PRO A 135 -7.50 2.10 5.62
N LEU A 136 -6.28 2.29 5.09
CA LEU A 136 -5.76 1.46 4.00
C LEU A 136 -5.65 -0.01 4.42
N LEU A 137 -4.98 -0.31 5.54
CA LEU A 137 -4.85 -1.69 6.01
C LEU A 137 -6.20 -2.30 6.38
N ASP A 138 -7.09 -1.49 6.95
CA ASP A 138 -8.45 -1.90 7.29
C ASP A 138 -9.21 -2.36 6.05
N GLU A 139 -9.18 -1.56 4.99
CA GLU A 139 -9.85 -1.84 3.72
C GLU A 139 -9.23 -3.03 2.97
N VAL A 140 -7.90 -3.15 2.97
CA VAL A 140 -7.22 -4.32 2.39
C VAL A 140 -7.69 -5.62 3.03
N ILE A 141 -7.93 -5.63 4.34
CA ILE A 141 -8.35 -6.82 5.07
C ILE A 141 -9.83 -7.15 4.76
N GLU A 142 -10.70 -6.15 4.63
CA GLU A 142 -12.08 -6.34 4.16
C GLU A 142 -12.11 -6.93 2.74
N GLU A 143 -11.36 -6.33 1.81
CA GLU A 143 -11.25 -6.82 0.43
C GLU A 143 -10.62 -8.21 0.35
N ALA A 144 -9.67 -8.53 1.25
CA ALA A 144 -9.12 -9.87 1.34
C ALA A 144 -10.21 -10.89 1.73
N ALA A 145 -11.09 -10.53 2.67
CA ALA A 145 -12.20 -11.37 3.08
C ALA A 145 -13.22 -11.60 1.96
N GLU A 146 -13.58 -10.56 1.21
CA GLU A 146 -14.44 -10.66 0.02
C GLU A 146 -13.86 -11.62 -1.03
N HIS A 147 -12.54 -11.64 -1.17
CA HIS A 147 -11.82 -12.57 -2.05
C HIS A 147 -11.61 -13.97 -1.46
N GLY A 148 -12.18 -14.28 -0.29
CA GLY A 148 -12.09 -15.59 0.35
C GLY A 148 -10.74 -15.89 1.00
N VAL A 149 -9.97 -14.86 1.36
CA VAL A 149 -8.76 -15.01 2.18
C VAL A 149 -9.19 -15.26 3.62
N GLU A 150 -8.75 -16.38 4.19
CA GLU A 150 -9.01 -16.77 5.58
C GLU A 150 -7.93 -16.24 6.54
N GLU A 151 -6.70 -16.05 6.04
CA GLU A 151 -5.58 -15.60 6.86
C GLU A 151 -4.67 -14.59 6.15
N VAL A 152 -4.37 -13.47 6.82
CA VAL A 152 -3.41 -12.46 6.36
C VAL A 152 -2.19 -12.46 7.29
N VAL A 153 -1.03 -12.76 6.72
CA VAL A 153 0.26 -12.67 7.43
C VAL A 153 0.90 -11.32 7.12
N ILE A 154 1.11 -10.52 8.16
CA ILE A 154 1.59 -9.15 8.05
C ILE A 154 3.06 -9.07 8.46
N GLY A 155 3.88 -8.43 7.63
CA GLY A 155 5.23 -7.98 8.01
C GLY A 155 5.32 -6.49 7.86
N MET A 156 5.95 -5.80 8.81
CA MET A 156 6.13 -4.36 8.72
C MET A 156 7.40 -3.89 9.41
N ALA A 157 7.89 -2.73 8.98
CA ALA A 157 8.90 -1.96 9.70
C ALA A 157 8.36 -1.37 11.02
N HIS A 158 9.14 -0.49 11.66
CA HIS A 158 8.78 0.13 12.93
C HIS A 158 7.72 1.24 12.81
N ARG A 159 7.59 1.89 11.64
CA ARG A 159 6.73 3.08 11.47
C ARG A 159 5.25 2.73 11.61
N GLY A 160 4.58 3.41 12.53
CA GLY A 160 3.15 3.22 12.81
C GLY A 160 2.81 1.88 13.45
N ARG A 161 3.79 1.06 13.87
CA ARG A 161 3.53 -0.31 14.34
C ARG A 161 2.63 -0.37 15.56
N LEU A 162 2.79 0.54 16.52
CA LEU A 162 1.92 0.58 17.70
C LEU A 162 0.48 0.94 17.32
N ASN A 163 0.32 1.79 16.31
CA ASN A 163 -0.96 2.17 15.77
C ASN A 163 -1.63 0.99 15.06
N VAL A 164 -0.89 0.26 14.22
CA VAL A 164 -1.35 -0.99 13.59
C VAL A 164 -1.71 -2.03 14.64
N LEU A 165 -0.90 -2.20 15.70
CA LEU A 165 -1.22 -3.10 16.80
C LEU A 165 -2.56 -2.76 17.46
N ALA A 166 -2.81 -1.49 17.76
CA ALA A 166 -4.03 -1.05 18.42
C ALA A 166 -5.26 -1.08 17.51
N ASN A 167 -5.14 -0.54 16.29
CA ASN A 167 -6.29 -0.18 15.45
C ASN A 167 -6.58 -1.17 14.30
N ILE A 168 -5.65 -2.12 14.04
CA ILE A 168 -5.78 -3.17 13.02
C ILE A 168 -5.70 -4.57 13.64
N MET A 169 -4.75 -4.80 14.53
CA MET A 169 -4.55 -6.09 15.20
C MET A 169 -5.39 -6.24 16.48
N ASP A 170 -6.23 -5.26 16.82
CA ASP A 170 -7.08 -5.22 18.00
C ASP A 170 -6.36 -5.52 19.33
N LYS A 171 -5.05 -5.23 19.40
CA LYS A 171 -4.28 -5.38 20.64
C LYS A 171 -4.77 -4.31 21.62
N SER A 172 -5.16 -4.75 22.81
CA SER A 172 -5.68 -3.87 23.85
C SER A 172 -4.74 -2.69 24.12
N PRO A 173 -5.24 -1.43 24.06
CA PRO A 173 -4.45 -0.26 24.43
C PRO A 173 -3.87 -0.37 25.84
N ALA A 174 -4.57 -1.02 26.77
CA ALA A 174 -4.06 -1.24 28.13
C ALA A 174 -2.79 -2.12 28.15
N GLU A 175 -2.73 -3.15 27.31
CA GLU A 175 -1.53 -3.98 27.16
C GLU A 175 -0.38 -3.18 26.56
N ILE A 176 -0.66 -2.40 25.50
CA ILE A 176 0.33 -1.53 24.87
C ILE A 176 0.88 -0.50 25.87
N PHE A 177 0.01 0.17 26.63
CA PHE A 177 0.42 1.19 27.60
C PHE A 177 1.17 0.60 28.79
N ARG A 178 0.87 -0.64 29.19
CA ARG A 178 1.67 -1.34 30.19
C ARG A 178 3.11 -1.54 29.72
N GLU A 179 3.34 -1.85 28.45
CA GLU A 179 4.71 -1.93 27.86
C GLU A 179 5.43 -0.56 27.79
N PHE A 180 4.73 0.56 28.00
CA PHE A 180 5.36 1.85 28.23
C PHE A 180 5.70 2.10 29.70
N ALA A 181 4.86 1.65 30.63
CA ALA A 181 5.07 1.81 32.06
C ALA A 181 6.13 0.84 32.62
N ASP A 182 6.18 -0.39 32.12
CA ASP A 182 7.06 -1.46 32.61
C ASP A 182 8.54 -1.26 32.20
N ALA A 183 8.87 -0.23 31.43
CA ALA A 183 10.24 0.08 31.01
C ALA A 183 11.19 0.35 32.20
N ASP A 184 10.65 0.67 33.38
CA ASP A 184 11.41 0.96 34.61
C ASP A 184 11.36 -0.16 35.67
N SER A 185 10.63 -1.27 35.45
CA SER A 185 10.46 -2.32 36.48
C SER A 185 11.15 -3.65 36.13
N ASP A 186 12.26 -3.89 36.83
CA ASP A 186 12.95 -5.17 37.04
C ASP A 186 13.72 -5.79 35.86
N ALA A 187 14.98 -5.34 35.70
CA ALA A 187 16.01 -6.01 34.92
C ALA A 187 16.23 -7.50 35.30
N GLU A 188 15.83 -7.95 36.50
CA GLU A 188 15.89 -9.35 36.91
C GLU A 188 14.73 -10.23 36.39
N LYS A 189 13.55 -9.66 36.09
CA LYS A 189 12.43 -10.40 35.46
C LYS A 189 12.63 -10.64 33.96
N LEU A 190 13.58 -9.94 33.34
CA LEU A 190 13.99 -10.07 31.93
C LEU A 190 14.93 -11.25 31.65
N ARG A 191 15.09 -12.21 32.57
CA ARG A 191 15.82 -13.47 32.34
C ARG A 191 15.08 -14.36 31.33
N GLY A 192 15.33 -14.08 30.05
CA GLY A 192 14.70 -14.70 28.87
C GLY A 192 14.69 -13.81 27.62
N ARG A 193 15.12 -12.54 27.75
CA ARG A 193 15.33 -11.52 26.68
C ARG A 193 14.09 -11.28 25.80
N GLY A 194 13.12 -10.55 26.35
CA GLY A 194 12.12 -9.87 25.52
C GLY A 194 12.78 -8.83 24.60
N ASP A 195 12.15 -8.58 23.45
CA ASP A 195 12.55 -7.55 22.50
C ASP A 195 11.81 -6.23 22.78
N VAL A 196 12.20 -5.14 22.13
CA VAL A 196 11.47 -3.87 22.22
C VAL A 196 10.04 -4.01 21.69
N LYS A 197 9.09 -3.29 22.29
CA LYS A 197 7.63 -3.38 22.01
C LYS A 197 7.25 -3.33 20.53
N TYR A 198 8.01 -2.61 19.71
CA TYR A 198 7.79 -2.50 18.27
C TYR A 198 8.51 -3.58 17.44
N HIS A 199 8.98 -4.67 18.05
CA HIS A 199 9.45 -5.90 17.37
C HIS A 199 8.56 -7.11 17.64
N LEU A 200 7.67 -7.03 18.63
CA LEU A 200 6.81 -8.14 19.02
C LEU A 200 5.72 -8.38 17.98
N GLY A 201 5.47 -9.66 17.67
CA GLY A 201 4.34 -10.09 16.84
C GLY A 201 3.03 -10.11 17.63
N TYR A 202 1.92 -10.28 16.91
CA TYR A 202 0.59 -10.42 17.50
C TYR A 202 -0.32 -11.21 16.56
N SER A 203 -1.32 -11.89 17.11
CA SER A 203 -2.33 -12.61 16.32
C SER A 203 -3.71 -12.29 16.87
N THR A 204 -4.67 -12.08 15.97
CA THR A 204 -6.07 -11.83 16.33
C THR A 204 -6.98 -12.41 15.25
N ASP A 205 -8.20 -12.77 15.61
CA ASP A 205 -9.27 -13.07 14.66
C ASP A 205 -10.17 -11.84 14.57
N ARG A 206 -10.36 -11.32 13.37
CA ARG A 206 -11.13 -10.10 13.15
C ARG A 206 -12.37 -10.41 12.32
N LYS A 207 -13.52 -9.91 12.79
CA LYS A 207 -14.80 -10.03 12.09
C LYS A 207 -14.94 -8.93 11.05
N MET A 208 -15.29 -9.32 9.83
CA MET A 208 -15.42 -8.45 8.66
C MET A 208 -16.86 -7.96 8.47
N SER A 209 -17.05 -6.97 7.60
CA SER A 209 -18.36 -6.41 7.30
C SER A 209 -19.33 -7.42 6.68
N ASN A 210 -18.82 -8.37 5.89
CA ASN A 210 -19.62 -9.46 5.31
C ASN A 210 -19.95 -10.59 6.30
N GLY A 211 -19.44 -10.51 7.53
CA GLY A 211 -19.67 -11.49 8.59
C GLY A 211 -18.66 -12.62 8.66
N GLU A 212 -17.77 -12.74 7.67
CA GLU A 212 -16.63 -13.66 7.70
C GLU A 212 -15.62 -13.24 8.78
N SER A 213 -14.74 -14.18 9.14
CA SER A 213 -13.65 -13.93 10.08
C SER A 213 -12.31 -14.15 9.38
N VAL A 214 -11.42 -13.16 9.45
CA VAL A 214 -10.05 -13.27 8.93
C VAL A 214 -9.09 -13.36 10.10
N HIS A 215 -8.21 -14.36 10.07
CA HIS A 215 -7.11 -14.45 11.02
C HIS A 215 -5.98 -13.51 10.59
N LEU A 216 -5.55 -12.63 11.48
CA LEU A 216 -4.43 -11.71 11.26
C LEU A 216 -3.24 -12.17 12.07
N SER A 217 -2.07 -12.23 11.43
CA SER A 217 -0.82 -12.64 12.07
C SER A 217 0.32 -11.67 11.75
N LEU A 218 0.62 -10.76 12.67
CA LEU A 218 1.76 -9.85 12.59
C LEU A 218 3.04 -10.56 13.00
N CYS A 219 4.03 -10.59 12.10
CA CYS A 219 5.33 -11.20 12.34
C CYS A 219 6.15 -10.43 13.40
N PHE A 220 6.93 -11.18 14.18
CA PHE A 220 8.10 -10.64 14.86
C PHE A 220 9.13 -10.19 13.84
N ASN A 221 9.87 -9.12 14.14
CA ASN A 221 10.97 -8.67 13.29
C ASN A 221 12.06 -7.97 14.12
N PRO A 222 13.34 -8.14 13.77
CA PRO A 222 14.41 -7.32 14.33
C PRO A 222 14.38 -5.90 13.75
N SER A 223 15.30 -5.05 14.21
CA SER A 223 15.50 -3.70 13.63
C SER A 223 16.04 -3.71 12.20
N HIS A 224 16.55 -4.84 11.70
CA HIS A 224 17.03 -4.98 10.32
C HIS A 224 15.82 -4.93 9.38
N LEU A 225 15.62 -3.78 8.75
CA LEU A 225 14.50 -3.52 7.84
C LEU A 225 14.48 -4.54 6.68
N GLU A 226 13.31 -4.79 6.13
CA GLU A 226 13.07 -5.67 4.98
C GLU A 226 13.28 -7.18 5.19
N PHE A 227 14.11 -7.61 6.15
CA PHE A 227 14.36 -9.03 6.43
C PHE A 227 13.11 -9.82 6.86
N VAL A 228 12.06 -9.14 7.35
CA VAL A 228 10.78 -9.78 7.68
C VAL A 228 9.99 -10.20 6.43
N GLY A 229 10.24 -9.59 5.27
CA GLY A 229 9.52 -9.86 4.02
C GLY A 229 9.57 -11.34 3.61
N PRO A 230 10.76 -11.92 3.36
CA PRO A 230 10.89 -13.35 3.07
C PRO A 230 10.30 -14.26 4.15
N VAL A 231 10.37 -13.84 5.43
CA VAL A 231 9.77 -14.59 6.55
C VAL A 231 8.25 -14.63 6.45
N VAL A 232 7.61 -13.51 6.08
CA VAL A 232 6.16 -13.47 5.79
C VAL A 232 5.82 -14.45 4.69
N LEU A 233 6.51 -14.39 3.54
CA LEU A 233 6.23 -15.27 2.40
C LEU A 233 6.39 -16.75 2.78
N GLY A 234 7.44 -17.10 3.52
CA GLY A 234 7.63 -18.46 4.03
C GLY A 234 6.51 -18.92 4.97
N ARG A 235 6.04 -18.04 5.87
CA ARG A 235 4.90 -18.33 6.76
C ARG A 235 3.59 -18.50 5.99
N VAL A 236 3.33 -17.65 5.00
CA VAL A 236 2.16 -17.77 4.10
C VAL A 236 2.22 -19.09 3.37
N ARG A 237 3.36 -19.43 2.76
CA ARG A 237 3.54 -20.68 2.04
C ARG A 237 3.29 -21.91 2.93
N ALA A 238 3.85 -21.92 4.14
CA ALA A 238 3.62 -23.01 5.10
C ALA A 238 2.13 -23.15 5.48
N LYS A 239 1.39 -22.04 5.59
CA LYS A 239 -0.05 -22.04 5.86
C LYS A 239 -0.84 -22.58 4.68
N GLN A 240 -0.52 -22.15 3.46
CA GLN A 240 -1.14 -22.67 2.24
C GLN A 240 -0.96 -24.19 2.13
N GLU A 241 0.23 -24.71 2.43
CA GLU A 241 0.48 -26.15 2.45
C GLU A 241 -0.35 -26.86 3.53
N ARG A 242 -0.41 -26.31 4.75
CA ARG A 242 -1.24 -26.86 5.83
C ARG A 242 -2.73 -26.87 5.50
N PHE A 243 -3.19 -25.87 4.75
CA PHE A 243 -4.58 -25.74 4.30
C PHE A 243 -4.91 -26.62 3.09
N GLY A 244 -3.91 -27.22 2.44
CA GLY A 244 -4.10 -27.85 1.13
C GLY A 244 -4.49 -26.85 0.04
N ASP A 245 -4.14 -25.57 0.21
CA ASP A 245 -4.47 -24.46 -0.68
C ASP A 245 -3.54 -24.43 -1.90
N THR A 246 -3.78 -25.35 -2.84
CA THR A 246 -3.00 -25.44 -4.08
C THR A 246 -3.23 -24.24 -5.01
N ALA A 247 -4.39 -23.58 -4.87
CA ALA A 247 -4.73 -22.37 -5.62
C ALA A 247 -4.06 -21.11 -5.04
N ARG A 248 -3.54 -21.18 -3.81
CA ARG A 248 -2.85 -20.09 -3.10
C ARG A 248 -3.72 -18.85 -2.89
N ARG A 249 -4.98 -19.06 -2.54
CA ARG A 249 -5.98 -17.98 -2.35
C ARG A 249 -6.40 -17.77 -0.90
N ARG A 250 -6.27 -18.78 -0.04
CA ARG A 250 -6.79 -18.77 1.34
C ARG A 250 -5.88 -18.06 2.33
N ALA A 251 -4.58 -17.98 2.04
CA ALA A 251 -3.63 -17.21 2.85
C ALA A 251 -2.90 -16.18 2.00
N MET A 252 -2.77 -14.96 2.52
CA MET A 252 -2.18 -13.82 1.84
C MET A 252 -1.03 -13.21 2.64
N GLY A 253 0.01 -12.77 1.92
CA GLY A 253 1.05 -11.90 2.49
C GLY A 253 0.69 -10.43 2.31
N LEU A 254 0.89 -9.65 3.38
CA LEU A 254 0.84 -8.20 3.38
C LEU A 254 2.13 -7.65 3.97
N VAL A 255 2.96 -6.99 3.16
CA VAL A 255 4.27 -6.50 3.60
C VAL A 255 4.33 -4.97 3.49
N ILE A 256 4.62 -4.32 4.62
CA ILE A 256 4.68 -2.86 4.75
C ILE A 256 6.13 -2.40 4.85
N HIS A 257 6.52 -1.55 3.92
CA HIS A 257 7.89 -1.11 3.69
C HIS A 257 8.04 0.39 3.96
N GLY A 258 9.27 0.83 4.24
CA GLY A 258 9.65 2.24 4.11
C GLY A 258 10.29 2.49 2.75
N ASP A 259 10.09 3.68 2.17
CA ASP A 259 10.61 4.04 0.84
C ASP A 259 12.12 3.83 0.69
N ALA A 260 12.92 4.36 1.63
CA ALA A 260 14.37 4.23 1.57
C ALA A 260 14.85 2.77 1.71
N ALA A 261 14.16 1.99 2.54
CA ALA A 261 14.52 0.60 2.78
C ALA A 261 14.10 -0.31 1.61
N PHE A 262 12.92 -0.07 1.03
CA PHE A 262 12.42 -0.80 -0.15
C PHE A 262 13.37 -0.66 -1.35
N ALA A 263 13.87 0.55 -1.58
CA ALA A 263 14.81 0.83 -2.67
C ALA A 263 16.24 0.35 -2.37
N GLY A 264 16.66 0.37 -1.11
CA GLY A 264 18.07 0.22 -0.72
C GLY A 264 18.49 -1.17 -0.23
N GLN A 265 17.56 -2.03 0.21
CA GLN A 265 17.91 -3.34 0.76
C GLN A 265 17.77 -4.44 -0.30
N GLY A 266 18.88 -5.13 -0.61
CA GLY A 266 18.91 -6.20 -1.62
C GLY A 266 17.96 -7.38 -1.34
N VAL A 267 17.61 -7.61 -0.07
CA VAL A 267 16.64 -8.66 0.32
C VAL A 267 15.24 -8.42 -0.28
N VAL A 268 14.89 -7.18 -0.62
CA VAL A 268 13.63 -6.85 -1.30
C VAL A 268 13.63 -7.45 -2.72
N GLN A 269 14.73 -7.26 -3.46
CA GLN A 269 14.90 -7.83 -4.78
C GLN A 269 14.86 -9.36 -4.73
N GLU A 270 15.56 -9.98 -3.77
CA GLU A 270 15.56 -11.43 -3.56
C GLU A 270 14.14 -11.95 -3.26
N MET A 271 13.40 -11.26 -2.37
CA MET A 271 12.01 -11.59 -2.02
C MET A 271 11.09 -11.53 -3.24
N LEU A 272 11.15 -10.44 -4.00
CA LEU A 272 10.33 -10.24 -5.20
C LEU A 272 10.65 -11.32 -6.25
N ASN A 273 11.92 -11.63 -6.47
CA ASN A 273 12.31 -12.69 -7.40
C ASN A 273 11.70 -14.06 -7.06
N MET A 274 11.46 -14.34 -5.77
CA MET A 274 10.86 -15.60 -5.33
C MET A 274 9.35 -15.70 -5.58
N SER A 275 8.63 -14.59 -5.81
CA SER A 275 7.16 -14.61 -5.83
C SER A 275 6.56 -15.42 -6.98
N GLY A 276 7.29 -15.58 -8.09
CA GLY A 276 6.88 -16.42 -9.23
C GLY A 276 7.41 -17.86 -9.23
N LEU A 277 8.28 -18.24 -8.30
CA LEU A 277 8.93 -19.56 -8.30
C LEU A 277 8.03 -20.63 -7.68
N ALA A 278 7.88 -21.80 -8.31
CA ALA A 278 6.94 -22.84 -7.85
C ALA A 278 7.10 -23.25 -6.36
N GLY A 279 8.34 -23.31 -5.88
CA GLY A 279 8.68 -23.65 -4.49
C GLY A 279 8.37 -22.54 -3.47
N TYR A 280 8.25 -21.29 -3.91
CA TYR A 280 8.17 -20.11 -3.04
C TYR A 280 6.91 -19.27 -3.23
N ALA A 281 6.26 -19.39 -4.40
CA ALA A 281 5.09 -18.61 -4.78
C ALA A 281 3.96 -18.78 -3.76
N THR A 282 3.33 -17.66 -3.43
CA THR A 282 2.24 -17.50 -2.46
C THR A 282 0.95 -16.98 -3.09
N GLY A 283 0.85 -16.95 -4.42
CA GLY A 283 -0.35 -16.45 -5.11
C GLY A 283 -0.49 -14.93 -5.08
N GLY A 284 0.63 -14.22 -5.01
CA GLY A 284 0.68 -12.77 -4.95
C GLY A 284 0.68 -12.22 -3.52
N THR A 285 1.59 -11.29 -3.27
CA THR A 285 1.73 -10.51 -2.03
C THR A 285 1.33 -9.06 -2.31
N LEU A 286 0.57 -8.44 -1.40
CA LEU A 286 0.38 -6.99 -1.45
C LEU A 286 1.55 -6.32 -0.73
N HIS A 287 2.30 -5.51 -1.46
CA HIS A 287 3.37 -4.69 -0.91
C HIS A 287 2.87 -3.26 -0.76
N LEU A 288 2.93 -2.74 0.46
CA LEU A 288 2.59 -1.36 0.75
C LEU A 288 3.86 -0.59 1.12
N VAL A 289 4.21 0.44 0.36
CA VAL A 289 5.31 1.33 0.70
C VAL A 289 4.73 2.57 1.38
N VAL A 290 5.08 2.80 2.64
CA VAL A 290 4.80 4.04 3.36
C VAL A 290 5.87 5.06 2.96
N ASN A 291 5.60 5.76 1.86
CA ASN A 291 6.54 6.67 1.24
C ASN A 291 6.43 8.07 1.82
N ASN A 292 7.09 8.26 2.95
CA ASN A 292 7.14 9.53 3.67
C ASN A 292 8.22 10.48 3.14
N GLN A 293 8.86 10.11 2.03
CA GLN A 293 9.84 10.90 1.30
C GLN A 293 11.11 11.22 2.11
N ILE A 294 11.43 10.41 3.12
CA ILE A 294 12.65 10.61 3.92
C ILE A 294 13.13 9.32 4.62
N GLY A 295 14.40 8.98 4.40
CA GLY A 295 15.09 7.91 5.12
C GLY A 295 15.87 8.44 6.31
N PHE A 296 15.24 8.55 7.49
CA PHE A 296 15.85 9.15 8.69
C PHE A 296 16.25 10.63 8.47
N THR A 297 17.46 10.90 8.00
CA THR A 297 17.99 12.23 7.62
C THR A 297 18.30 12.34 6.13
N THR A 298 18.20 11.23 5.40
CA THR A 298 18.61 11.13 3.99
C THR A 298 17.40 11.41 3.10
N PRO A 299 17.47 12.42 2.20
CA PRO A 299 16.41 12.67 1.26
C PRO A 299 16.44 11.67 0.08
N PRO A 300 15.33 11.50 -0.65
CA PRO A 300 15.18 10.55 -1.76
C PRO A 300 16.31 10.55 -2.78
N GLU A 301 16.76 11.73 -3.20
CA GLU A 301 17.83 11.93 -4.19
C GLU A 301 19.20 11.40 -3.75
N SER A 302 19.39 11.20 -2.44
CA SER A 302 20.59 10.57 -1.87
C SER A 302 20.36 9.11 -1.46
N GLY A 303 19.12 8.62 -1.52
CA GLY A 303 18.74 7.26 -1.10
C GLY A 303 18.56 6.27 -2.25
N ARG A 304 18.33 6.74 -3.48
CA ARG A 304 18.11 5.88 -4.66
C ARG A 304 18.55 6.57 -5.96
N SER A 305 18.74 5.76 -7.01
CA SER A 305 19.08 6.23 -8.36
C SER A 305 17.91 6.17 -9.35
N SER A 306 16.72 5.83 -8.87
CA SER A 306 15.50 5.68 -9.65
C SER A 306 14.47 6.76 -9.28
N GLN A 307 13.49 6.98 -10.16
CA GLN A 307 12.43 7.96 -9.94
C GLN A 307 11.62 7.61 -8.69
N TYR A 308 11.13 6.37 -8.65
CA TYR A 308 10.30 5.85 -7.58
C TYR A 308 11.10 4.89 -6.68
N ALA A 309 10.77 4.88 -5.38
CA ALA A 309 11.30 3.88 -4.47
C ALA A 309 10.92 2.45 -4.91
N THR A 310 9.78 2.33 -5.57
CA THR A 310 9.18 1.07 -6.02
C THR A 310 9.70 0.55 -7.36
N ASP A 311 10.63 1.26 -8.02
CA ASP A 311 11.12 0.86 -9.35
C ASP A 311 11.81 -0.50 -9.36
N VAL A 312 12.33 -0.99 -8.23
CA VAL A 312 12.86 -2.36 -8.10
C VAL A 312 11.82 -3.41 -8.47
N ALA A 313 10.52 -3.15 -8.23
CA ALA A 313 9.44 -4.09 -8.54
C ALA A 313 9.20 -4.26 -10.06
N LYS A 314 9.70 -3.35 -10.89
CA LYS A 314 9.63 -3.47 -12.37
C LYS A 314 10.49 -4.59 -12.92
N MET A 315 11.35 -5.23 -12.11
CA MET A 315 11.96 -6.50 -12.49
C MET A 315 10.92 -7.62 -12.71
N LEU A 316 9.71 -7.44 -12.15
CA LEU A 316 8.57 -8.34 -12.29
C LEU A 316 7.46 -7.72 -13.14
N GLN A 317 6.54 -8.60 -13.55
CA GLN A 317 5.30 -8.27 -14.26
C GLN A 317 4.20 -7.84 -13.29
N THR A 318 4.51 -6.83 -12.47
CA THR A 318 3.69 -6.34 -11.36
C THR A 318 3.29 -4.87 -11.56
N PRO A 319 2.00 -4.51 -11.43
CA PRO A 319 1.56 -3.13 -11.47
C PRO A 319 1.97 -2.39 -10.19
N ILE A 320 2.22 -1.09 -10.34
CA ILE A 320 2.56 -0.18 -9.24
C ILE A 320 1.54 0.95 -9.24
N PHE A 321 0.85 1.11 -8.12
CA PHE A 321 -0.10 2.19 -7.89
C PHE A 321 0.52 3.19 -6.92
N HIS A 322 0.79 4.40 -7.40
CA HIS A 322 1.17 5.52 -6.55
C HIS A 322 -0.09 6.27 -6.17
N VAL A 323 -0.24 6.59 -4.90
CA VAL A 323 -1.42 7.27 -4.39
C VAL A 323 -1.06 8.31 -3.35
N ASN A 324 -1.72 9.46 -3.42
CA ASN A 324 -1.58 10.51 -2.42
C ASN A 324 -2.33 10.12 -1.14
N GLY A 325 -1.60 9.95 -0.05
CA GLY A 325 -2.12 9.55 1.25
C GLY A 325 -3.07 10.56 1.88
N GLU A 326 -3.10 11.83 1.45
CA GLU A 326 -4.08 12.83 1.91
C GLU A 326 -5.45 12.67 1.21
N HIS A 327 -5.57 11.75 0.24
CA HIS A 327 -6.81 11.43 -0.46
C HIS A 327 -7.26 9.99 -0.13
N PRO A 328 -7.84 9.74 1.06
CA PRO A 328 -8.16 8.39 1.51
C PRO A 328 -9.21 7.67 0.63
N GLU A 329 -10.07 8.41 -0.08
CA GLU A 329 -10.99 7.83 -1.07
C GLU A 329 -10.26 7.28 -2.30
N ALA A 330 -9.23 8.00 -2.77
CA ALA A 330 -8.37 7.54 -3.85
C ALA A 330 -7.55 6.31 -3.42
N VAL A 331 -7.12 6.28 -2.15
CA VAL A 331 -6.50 5.09 -1.54
C VAL A 331 -7.45 3.90 -1.56
N ALA A 332 -8.70 4.05 -1.16
CA ALA A 332 -9.70 2.98 -1.23
C ALA A 332 -9.92 2.48 -2.67
N GLN A 333 -9.97 3.39 -3.66
CA GLN A 333 -10.06 3.02 -5.08
C GLN A 333 -8.83 2.22 -5.54
N VAL A 334 -7.62 2.58 -5.10
CA VAL A 334 -6.41 1.82 -5.44
C VAL A 334 -6.44 0.42 -4.84
N ILE A 335 -6.94 0.27 -3.61
CA ILE A 335 -7.03 -1.02 -2.93
C ILE A 335 -7.96 -1.97 -3.69
N ASP A 336 -9.14 -1.49 -4.11
CA ASP A 336 -10.12 -2.26 -4.92
C ASP A 336 -9.43 -2.86 -6.16
N VAL A 337 -8.77 -2.02 -6.98
CA VAL A 337 -8.08 -2.48 -8.19
C VAL A 337 -6.88 -3.38 -7.88
N ALA A 338 -6.13 -3.09 -6.82
CA ALA A 338 -4.95 -3.88 -6.44
C ALA A 338 -5.33 -5.28 -5.95
N MET A 339 -6.38 -5.38 -5.15
CA MET A 339 -6.86 -6.64 -4.58
C MET A 339 -7.54 -7.50 -5.66
N ASP A 340 -8.36 -6.89 -6.52
CA ASP A 340 -8.90 -7.54 -7.71
C ASP A 340 -7.79 -8.12 -8.61
N TYR A 341 -6.74 -7.32 -8.90
CA TYR A 341 -5.63 -7.76 -9.75
C TYR A 341 -4.89 -8.94 -9.12
N ARG A 342 -4.62 -8.87 -7.81
CA ARG A 342 -3.99 -9.97 -7.07
C ARG A 342 -4.83 -11.24 -7.16
N ALA A 343 -6.14 -11.14 -6.92
CA ALA A 343 -7.05 -12.29 -6.94
C ALA A 343 -7.17 -12.91 -8.34
N GLU A 344 -7.27 -12.08 -9.38
CA GLU A 344 -7.39 -12.49 -10.77
C GLU A 344 -6.13 -13.17 -11.28
N PHE A 345 -4.96 -12.55 -11.06
CA PHE A 345 -3.70 -12.96 -11.69
C PHE A 345 -2.74 -13.71 -10.78
N ALA A 346 -3.08 -13.91 -9.50
CA ALA A 346 -2.24 -14.55 -8.48
C ALA A 346 -0.81 -13.98 -8.46
N SER A 347 -0.71 -12.65 -8.56
CA SER A 347 0.53 -11.90 -8.78
C SER A 347 0.69 -10.84 -7.71
N ASP A 348 1.95 -10.51 -7.39
CA ASP A 348 2.24 -9.39 -6.49
C ASP A 348 1.66 -8.09 -7.04
N VAL A 349 1.36 -7.16 -6.13
CA VAL A 349 0.92 -5.78 -6.43
C VAL A 349 1.60 -4.83 -5.47
N ILE A 350 2.00 -3.65 -5.96
CA ILE A 350 2.61 -2.61 -5.13
C ILE A 350 1.67 -1.40 -5.01
N ILE A 351 1.42 -0.96 -3.79
CA ILE A 351 0.84 0.34 -3.46
C ILE A 351 1.94 1.21 -2.86
N ASP A 352 2.22 2.35 -3.49
CA ASP A 352 3.16 3.37 -3.05
C ASP A 352 2.36 4.57 -2.51
N MET A 353 2.14 4.57 -1.19
CA MET A 353 1.37 5.62 -0.53
C MET A 353 2.29 6.79 -0.19
N TYR A 354 2.20 7.84 -1.01
CA TYR A 354 2.89 9.10 -0.76
C TYR A 354 2.29 9.78 0.45
N CYS A 355 3.14 10.10 1.41
CA CYS A 355 2.76 10.70 2.67
C CYS A 355 3.91 11.59 3.16
N TYR A 356 3.90 11.95 4.43
CA TYR A 356 5.01 12.66 5.04
C TYR A 356 5.31 12.14 6.45
N ARG A 357 6.38 12.66 7.01
CA ARG A 357 6.78 12.37 8.39
C ARG A 357 6.70 13.65 9.20
N ARG A 358 5.64 13.77 10.02
CA ARG A 358 5.38 14.99 10.81
C ARG A 358 6.45 15.25 11.87
N PHE A 359 6.99 14.21 12.49
CA PHE A 359 7.98 14.30 13.56
C PHE A 359 9.26 13.48 13.28
N GLY A 360 10.39 13.97 13.80
CA GLY A 360 11.75 13.46 13.54
C GLY A 360 12.04 12.03 13.96
#